data_AF-A0A850QL02-F1
#
_entry.id   AF-A0A850QL02-F1
#
_cell.length_a   1.000
_cell.length_b   1.000
_cell.length_c   1.000
_cell.angle_alpha   90.00
_cell.angle_beta   90.00
_cell.angle_gamma   90.00
#
_symmetry.space_group_name_H-M   'P 1'
#
loop_
_entity.id
_entity.type
_entity.pdbx_description
1 polymer ?
#
loop_
_entity_poly.entity_id
_entity_poly.type
_entity_poly.pdbx_seq_one_letter_code
_entity_poly.pdbx_strand_id
1 'polypeptide(L)'
;MTNHHDTFKELIESRRSVRKYDQTAHFDHQAVARSLELATLSPNSSNMQLWEFHRVVTPNLKEQIATFCMGQNAAKTASELVIVVTTPYKWRQRAQMNAQQIREAFTGREDATATRALKYYEKLIPFIYNNDRLGLFGAGRKLLSAI
;
A
#
# COMPACT_ATOMS: atom_id res chain seq x y z
N MET A 1 20.44 -22.08 19.21
CA MET A 1 20.40 -21.03 18.17
C MET A 1 19.07 -21.14 17.49
N THR A 2 18.21 -20.13 17.56
CA THR A 2 16.89 -20.16 16.92
C THR A 2 17.09 -20.03 15.41
N ASN A 3 16.73 -21.05 14.63
CA ASN A 3 16.85 -20.98 13.19
C ASN A 3 15.74 -20.07 12.64
N HIS A 4 16.04 -18.77 12.55
CA HIS A 4 15.08 -17.75 12.11
C HIS A 4 14.43 -18.05 10.74
N HIS A 5 15.13 -18.81 9.89
CA HIS A 5 14.63 -19.20 8.58
C HIS A 5 13.48 -20.21 8.65
N ASP A 6 13.55 -21.15 9.60
CA ASP A 6 12.50 -22.15 9.82
C ASP A 6 11.27 -21.50 10.46
N THR A 7 11.48 -20.63 11.45
CA THR A 7 10.38 -19.89 12.10
C THR A 7 9.60 -19.01 11.13
N PHE A 8 10.29 -18.32 10.20
CA PHE A 8 9.61 -17.48 9.20
C PHE A 8 8.78 -18.31 8.23
N LYS A 9 9.34 -19.43 7.75
CA LYS A 9 8.63 -20.35 6.86
C LYS A 9 7.37 -20.93 7.54
N GLU A 10 7.51 -21.43 8.76
CA GLU A 10 6.39 -21.95 9.55
C GLU A 10 5.29 -20.91 9.76
N LEU A 11 5.66 -19.64 10.03
CA LEU A 11 4.70 -18.55 10.17
C LEU A 11 3.89 -18.34 8.87
N ILE A 12 4.54 -18.36 7.72
CA ILE A 12 3.86 -18.21 6.42
C ILE A 12 2.94 -19.39 6.15
N GLU A 13 3.43 -20.62 6.33
CA GLU A 13 2.71 -21.85 6.02
C GLU A 13 1.54 -22.12 6.98
N SER A 14 1.66 -21.71 8.23
CA SER A 14 0.60 -21.85 9.23
C SER A 14 -0.54 -20.83 9.07
N ARG A 15 -0.32 -19.73 8.33
CA ARG A 15 -1.31 -18.66 8.16
C ARG A 15 -2.58 -19.18 7.46
N ARG A 16 -3.73 -18.96 8.10
CA ARG A 16 -5.06 -19.26 7.54
C ARG A 16 -5.97 -18.04 7.55
N SER A 17 -7.00 -18.05 6.72
CA SER A 17 -8.08 -17.07 6.79
C SER A 17 -9.01 -17.40 7.96
N VAL A 18 -8.78 -16.74 9.10
CA VAL A 18 -9.64 -16.85 10.29
C VAL A 18 -10.90 -16.01 10.09
N ARG A 19 -12.07 -16.60 10.38
CA ARG A 19 -13.39 -15.99 10.08
C ARG A 19 -14.31 -15.83 11.29
N LYS A 20 -13.84 -16.22 12.48
CA LYS A 20 -14.52 -16.04 13.76
C LYS A 20 -13.45 -15.91 14.84
N TYR A 21 -13.54 -14.86 15.63
CA TYR A 21 -12.58 -14.54 16.68
C TYR A 21 -13.26 -14.64 18.06
N ASP A 22 -12.47 -14.96 19.07
CA ASP A 22 -12.90 -14.90 20.46
C ASP A 22 -12.92 -13.45 20.93
N GLN A 23 -14.08 -12.98 21.39
CA GLN A 23 -14.28 -11.61 21.86
C GLN A 23 -13.81 -11.39 23.30
N THR A 24 -13.52 -12.47 24.03
CA THR A 24 -13.07 -12.42 25.44
C THR A 24 -11.56 -12.57 25.58
N ALA A 25 -10.88 -13.00 24.52
CA ALA A 25 -9.44 -13.14 24.51
C ALA A 25 -8.73 -11.78 24.68
N HIS A 26 -7.67 -11.77 25.47
CA HIS A 26 -6.78 -10.60 25.56
C HIS A 26 -6.22 -10.26 24.17
N PHE A 27 -6.32 -8.99 23.78
CA PHE A 27 -5.90 -8.50 22.47
C PHE A 27 -4.86 -7.38 22.62
N ASP A 28 -3.66 -7.60 22.08
CA ASP A 28 -2.61 -6.57 22.02
C ASP A 28 -2.87 -5.59 20.88
N HIS A 29 -3.46 -4.45 21.20
CA HIS A 29 -3.67 -3.35 20.25
C HIS A 29 -2.33 -2.83 19.67
N GLN A 30 -1.22 -2.88 20.40
CA GLN A 30 0.07 -2.41 19.87
C GLN A 30 0.62 -3.35 18.78
N ALA A 31 0.24 -4.63 18.79
CA ALA A 31 0.62 -5.56 17.72
C ALA A 31 0.11 -5.10 16.35
N VAL A 32 -1.09 -4.52 16.27
CA VAL A 32 -1.63 -4.01 15.00
C VAL A 32 -0.85 -2.80 14.51
N ALA A 33 -0.47 -1.86 15.40
CA ALA A 33 0.34 -0.71 15.04
C ALA A 33 1.70 -1.13 14.44
N ARG A 34 2.43 -1.99 15.17
CA ARG A 34 3.71 -2.55 14.70
C ARG A 34 3.57 -3.29 13.38
N SER A 35 2.48 -4.04 13.20
CA SER A 35 2.21 -4.75 11.95
C SER A 35 1.97 -3.80 10.78
N LEU A 36 1.27 -2.68 11.00
CA LEU A 36 1.03 -1.66 9.98
C LEU A 36 2.33 -0.93 9.60
N GLU A 37 3.17 -0.58 10.58
CA GLU A 37 4.50 0.01 10.32
C GLU A 37 5.34 -0.90 9.42
N LEU A 38 5.42 -2.20 9.75
CA LEU A 38 6.10 -3.19 8.91
C LEU A 38 5.46 -3.32 7.53
N ALA A 39 4.12 -3.29 7.45
CA ALA A 39 3.41 -3.36 6.17
C ALA A 39 3.77 -2.19 5.24
N THR A 40 4.02 -0.98 5.78
CA THR A 40 4.44 0.18 4.97
C THR A 40 5.80 0.03 4.31
N LEU A 41 6.63 -0.91 4.77
CA LEU A 41 7.93 -1.23 4.15
C LEU A 41 7.78 -2.06 2.87
N SER A 42 6.56 -2.47 2.51
CA SER A 42 6.31 -3.21 1.28
C SER A 42 6.81 -2.42 0.05
N PRO A 43 7.52 -3.06 -0.90
CA PRO A 43 7.94 -2.39 -2.11
C PRO A 43 6.71 -2.06 -2.98
N ASN A 44 6.77 -0.95 -3.70
CA ASN A 44 5.73 -0.56 -4.65
C ASN A 44 6.32 0.22 -5.82
N SER A 45 5.59 0.26 -6.93
CA SER A 45 6.06 0.90 -8.17
C SER A 45 6.50 2.33 -7.92
N SER A 46 7.75 2.63 -8.28
CA SER A 46 8.40 3.93 -8.12
C SER A 46 8.38 4.52 -6.71
N ASN A 47 8.14 3.70 -5.68
CA ASN A 47 7.95 4.14 -4.30
C ASN A 47 6.85 5.21 -4.13
N MET A 48 5.74 5.08 -4.87
CA MET A 48 4.62 6.01 -4.82
C MET A 48 3.77 5.90 -3.53
N GLN A 49 3.77 4.75 -2.86
CA GLN A 49 3.08 4.50 -1.59
C GLN A 49 1.61 5.00 -1.58
N LEU A 50 0.84 4.63 -2.60
CA LEU A 50 -0.55 5.07 -2.81
C LEU A 50 -1.56 4.22 -2.03
N TRP A 51 -1.23 3.87 -0.79
CA TRP A 51 -2.08 3.16 0.15
C TRP A 51 -2.40 4.02 1.36
N GLU A 52 -3.51 3.71 2.00
CA GLU A 52 -3.90 4.25 3.30
C GLU A 52 -4.61 3.16 4.10
N PHE A 53 -4.38 3.15 5.41
CA PHE A 53 -4.89 2.15 6.33
C PHE A 53 -5.80 2.82 7.36
N HIS A 54 -7.10 2.54 7.31
CA HIS A 54 -8.02 2.97 8.35
C HIS A 54 -8.15 1.86 9.39
N ARG A 55 -7.54 2.07 10.54
CA ARG A 55 -7.59 1.16 11.68
C ARG A 55 -8.81 1.51 12.55
N VAL A 56 -9.78 0.61 12.60
CA VAL A 56 -11.05 0.79 13.31
C VAL A 56 -11.07 -0.04 14.58
N VAL A 57 -11.02 0.68 15.70
CA VAL A 57 -11.04 0.11 17.06
C VAL A 57 -12.39 0.34 17.73
N THR A 58 -13.05 1.46 17.43
CA THR A 58 -14.33 1.87 18.05
C THR A 58 -15.44 0.85 17.81
N PRO A 59 -16.08 0.29 18.85
CA PRO A 59 -17.10 -0.75 18.73
C PRO A 59 -18.26 -0.39 17.79
N ASN A 60 -18.83 0.81 17.93
CA ASN A 60 -19.95 1.27 17.10
C ASN A 60 -19.55 1.33 15.59
N LEU A 61 -18.36 1.85 15.28
CA LEU A 61 -17.88 1.87 13.89
C LEU A 61 -17.67 0.46 13.34
N LYS A 62 -17.17 -0.49 14.15
CA LYS A 62 -17.02 -1.89 13.71
C LYS A 62 -18.36 -2.53 13.38
N GLU A 63 -19.41 -2.26 14.16
CA GLU A 63 -20.76 -2.78 13.90
C GLU A 63 -21.33 -2.24 12.58
N GLN A 64 -21.15 -0.94 12.32
CA GLN A 64 -21.53 -0.34 11.04
C GLN A 64 -20.76 -0.96 9.87
N ILE A 65 -19.44 -1.14 10.01
CA ILE A 65 -18.62 -1.78 8.97
C ILE A 65 -19.04 -3.24 8.76
N ALA A 66 -19.33 -3.98 9.82
CA ALA A 66 -19.80 -5.35 9.70
C ALA A 66 -21.11 -5.45 8.89
N THR A 67 -21.99 -4.45 9.00
CA THR A 67 -23.18 -4.33 8.16
C THR A 67 -22.81 -4.14 6.69
N PHE A 68 -21.87 -3.24 6.37
CA PHE A 68 -21.35 -3.09 5.00
C PHE A 68 -20.62 -4.34 4.50
N CYS A 69 -20.06 -5.15 5.39
CA CYS A 69 -19.49 -6.46 5.09
C CYS A 69 -20.54 -7.59 5.02
N MET A 70 -21.83 -7.27 4.85
CA MET A 70 -22.95 -8.24 4.75
C MET A 70 -23.08 -9.15 5.98
N GLY A 71 -22.76 -8.63 7.17
CA GLY A 71 -22.89 -9.39 8.42
C GLY A 71 -21.89 -10.54 8.58
N GLN A 72 -20.78 -10.52 7.85
CA GLN A 72 -19.73 -11.55 7.94
C GLN A 72 -19.17 -11.68 9.36
N ASN A 73 -19.02 -12.93 9.84
CA ASN A 73 -18.51 -13.21 11.18
C ASN A 73 -17.11 -12.62 11.43
N ALA A 74 -16.25 -12.58 10.40
CA ALA A 74 -14.92 -11.99 10.51
C ALA A 74 -14.99 -10.51 10.91
N ALA A 75 -15.91 -9.74 10.29
CA ALA A 75 -16.09 -8.33 10.59
C ALA A 75 -16.76 -8.11 11.95
N LYS A 76 -17.74 -8.94 12.30
CA LYS A 76 -18.48 -8.84 13.58
C LYS A 76 -17.63 -9.18 14.80
N THR A 77 -16.74 -10.17 14.69
CA THR A 77 -16.07 -10.76 15.85
C THR A 77 -14.64 -10.29 16.05
N ALA A 78 -14.02 -9.66 15.05
CA ALA A 78 -12.65 -9.17 15.18
C ALA A 78 -12.52 -8.07 16.25
N SER A 79 -11.41 -8.10 16.98
CA SER A 79 -11.04 -7.06 17.95
C SER A 79 -10.85 -5.71 17.27
N GLU A 80 -10.29 -5.69 16.06
CA GLU A 80 -10.12 -4.51 15.21
C GLU A 80 -10.33 -4.85 13.74
N LEU A 81 -10.64 -3.82 12.94
CA LEU A 81 -10.69 -3.92 11.48
C LEU A 81 -9.67 -2.96 10.87
N VAL A 82 -8.89 -3.43 9.91
CA VAL A 82 -8.04 -2.58 9.08
C VAL A 82 -8.65 -2.54 7.68
N ILE A 83 -9.07 -1.36 7.26
CA ILE A 83 -9.56 -1.10 5.91
C ILE A 83 -8.40 -0.55 5.10
N VAL A 84 -8.04 -1.25 4.04
CA VAL A 84 -6.98 -0.82 3.11
C VAL A 84 -7.64 -0.11 1.94
N VAL A 85 -7.23 1.13 1.68
CA VAL A 85 -7.74 1.91 0.54
C VAL A 85 -6.58 2.36 -0.34
N THR A 86 -6.88 2.56 -1.63
CA THR A 86 -5.93 3.19 -2.56
C THR A 86 -6.12 4.70 -2.53
N THR A 87 -5.03 5.44 -2.71
CA THR A 87 -5.03 6.92 -2.69
C THR A 87 -4.52 7.50 -4.00
N PRO A 88 -5.17 7.19 -5.14
CA PRO A 88 -4.68 7.61 -6.45
C PRO A 88 -4.53 9.13 -6.55
N TYR A 89 -5.35 9.91 -5.87
CA TYR A 89 -5.28 11.38 -5.84
C TYR A 89 -3.95 11.94 -5.29
N LYS A 90 -3.18 11.16 -4.52
CA LYS A 90 -1.87 11.58 -3.98
C LYS A 90 -0.73 11.46 -5.01
N TRP A 91 -0.98 10.89 -6.20
CA TRP A 91 0.09 10.57 -7.15
C TRP A 91 0.94 11.79 -7.54
N ARG A 92 0.33 12.96 -7.74
CA ARG A 92 1.05 14.17 -8.19
C ARG A 92 2.11 14.59 -7.18
N GLN A 93 1.70 14.71 -5.92
CA GLN A 93 2.58 15.07 -4.82
C GLN A 93 3.70 14.05 -4.65
N ARG A 94 3.37 12.75 -4.66
CA ARG A 94 4.36 11.67 -4.49
C ARG A 94 5.37 11.60 -5.65
N ALA A 95 4.90 11.77 -6.88
CA ALA A 95 5.77 11.82 -8.05
C ALA A 95 6.76 13.00 -7.98
N GLN A 96 6.29 14.18 -7.57
CA GLN A 96 7.15 15.35 -7.38
C GLN A 96 8.20 15.13 -6.27
N MET A 97 7.78 14.59 -5.11
CA MET A 97 8.71 14.27 -4.03
C MET A 97 9.77 13.26 -4.48
N ASN A 98 9.37 12.18 -5.14
CA ASN A 98 10.30 11.15 -5.60
C ASN A 98 11.25 11.70 -6.68
N ALA A 99 10.75 12.51 -7.62
CA ALA A 99 11.58 13.19 -8.61
C ALA A 99 12.61 14.12 -7.97
N GLN A 100 12.21 14.89 -6.96
CA GLN A 100 13.12 15.76 -6.21
C GLN A 100 14.21 14.95 -5.49
N GLN A 101 13.84 13.90 -4.76
CA GLN A 101 14.81 13.04 -4.08
C GLN A 101 15.83 12.41 -5.04
N ILE A 102 15.37 11.95 -6.20
CA ILE A 102 16.25 11.38 -7.22
C ILE A 102 17.15 12.47 -7.81
N ARG A 103 16.62 13.66 -8.08
CA ARG A 103 17.43 14.79 -8.55
C ARG A 103 18.52 15.16 -7.56
N GLU A 104 18.19 15.24 -6.27
CA GLU A 104 19.16 15.49 -5.21
C GLU A 104 20.23 14.39 -5.13
N ALA A 105 19.84 13.12 -5.19
CA ALA A 105 20.75 11.97 -5.15
C ALA A 105 21.74 11.91 -6.34
N PHE A 106 21.38 12.49 -7.49
CA PHE A 106 22.22 12.56 -8.69
C PHE A 106 22.79 13.96 -8.94
N THR A 107 22.82 14.84 -7.94
CA THR A 107 23.37 16.21 -8.09
C THR A 107 24.79 16.18 -8.64
N GLY A 108 25.05 16.96 -9.70
CA GLY A 108 26.36 17.06 -10.34
C GLY A 108 26.75 15.86 -11.21
N ARG A 109 25.85 14.89 -11.41
CA ARG A 109 26.08 13.73 -12.28
C ARG A 109 25.37 13.87 -13.62
N GLU A 110 26.11 13.59 -14.69
CA GLU A 110 25.61 13.64 -16.07
C GLU A 110 25.75 12.31 -16.81
N ASP A 111 26.12 11.23 -16.12
CA ASP A 111 26.25 9.91 -16.74
C ASP A 111 24.88 9.30 -17.13
N ALA A 112 24.92 8.29 -17.98
CA ALA A 112 23.73 7.63 -18.51
C ALA A 112 22.78 7.11 -17.43
N THR A 113 23.28 6.72 -16.25
CA THR A 113 22.44 6.27 -15.12
C THR A 113 21.60 7.43 -14.57
N ALA A 114 22.25 8.57 -14.31
CA ALA A 114 21.59 9.78 -13.84
C ALA A 114 20.53 10.24 -14.85
N THR A 115 20.88 10.28 -16.15
CA THR A 115 19.94 10.68 -17.21
C THR A 115 18.71 9.76 -17.25
N ARG A 116 18.89 8.44 -17.15
CA ARG A 116 17.79 7.47 -17.16
C ARG A 116 16.91 7.61 -15.92
N ALA A 117 17.51 7.76 -14.74
CA ALA A 117 16.78 7.95 -13.49
C ALA A 117 15.94 9.23 -13.52
N LEU A 118 16.52 10.37 -13.90
CA LEU A 118 15.80 11.64 -14.03
C LEU A 118 14.67 11.55 -15.06
N LYS A 119 14.93 10.97 -16.24
CA LYS A 119 13.89 10.78 -17.26
C LYS A 119 12.74 9.92 -16.75
N TYR A 120 13.04 8.86 -16.01
CA TYR A 120 12.02 7.99 -15.43
C TYR A 120 11.15 8.76 -14.42
N TYR A 121 11.77 9.37 -13.42
CA TYR A 121 11.06 9.99 -12.31
C TYR A 121 10.37 11.31 -12.67
N GLU A 122 10.97 12.11 -13.56
CA GLU A 122 10.45 13.46 -13.89
C GLU A 122 9.49 13.47 -15.08
N LYS A 123 9.63 12.50 -16.00
CA LYS A 123 8.83 12.46 -17.23
C LYS A 123 7.91 11.26 -17.26
N LEU A 124 8.47 10.05 -17.10
CA LEU A 124 7.69 8.83 -17.31
C LEU A 124 6.65 8.61 -16.21
N ILE A 125 7.02 8.75 -14.92
CA ILE A 125 6.07 8.58 -13.82
C ILE A 125 4.89 9.56 -13.96
N PRO A 126 5.09 10.88 -14.11
CA PRO A 126 3.96 11.79 -14.27
C PRO A 126 3.09 11.46 -15.49
N PHE A 127 3.70 11.04 -16.60
CA PHE A 127 2.96 10.64 -17.80
C PHE A 127 2.07 9.40 -17.57
N ILE A 128 2.56 8.38 -16.87
CA ILE A 128 1.83 7.13 -16.63
C ILE A 128 0.72 7.33 -15.57
N TYR A 129 1.03 8.00 -14.47
CA TYR A 129 0.10 8.15 -13.34
C TYR A 129 -0.97 9.23 -13.57
N ASN A 130 -0.80 10.09 -14.58
CA ASN A 130 -1.81 11.06 -14.98
C ASN A 130 -2.97 10.38 -15.72
N ASN A 131 -3.89 9.81 -14.95
CA ASN A 131 -5.19 9.36 -15.42
C ASN A 131 -6.19 10.50 -15.24
N ASP A 132 -6.85 10.89 -16.32
CA ASP A 132 -8.00 11.79 -16.25
C ASP A 132 -9.24 11.04 -15.75
N ARG A 133 -10.23 11.80 -15.29
CA ARG A 133 -11.48 11.26 -14.73
C ARG A 133 -12.27 10.42 -15.74
N LEU A 134 -12.13 10.67 -17.03
CA LEU A 134 -12.88 9.98 -18.10
C LEU A 134 -12.07 8.82 -18.73
N GLY A 135 -10.81 8.63 -18.34
CA GLY A 135 -9.93 7.57 -18.83
C GLY A 135 -9.38 7.80 -20.25
N LEU A 136 -9.52 9.00 -20.82
CA LEU A 136 -9.07 9.33 -22.18
C LEU A 136 -7.55 9.20 -22.31
N PHE A 137 -6.78 9.67 -21.33
CA PHE A 137 -5.32 9.54 -21.32
C PHE A 137 -4.88 8.08 -21.21
N GLY A 138 -5.64 7.26 -20.48
CA GLY A 138 -5.39 5.82 -20.40
C GLY A 138 -5.59 5.15 -21.76
N ALA A 139 -6.69 5.46 -22.45
CA ALA A 139 -6.97 4.96 -23.79
C ALA A 139 -5.91 5.39 -24.80
N GLY A 140 -5.52 6.68 -24.78
CA GLY A 140 -4.44 7.21 -25.62
C GLY A 140 -3.11 6.49 -25.40
N ARG A 141 -2.70 6.28 -24.14
CA ARG A 141 -1.51 5.50 -23.81
C ARG A 141 -1.56 4.07 -24.33
N LYS A 142 -2.72 3.40 -24.22
CA LYS A 142 -2.90 2.04 -24.71
C LYS A 142 -2.73 1.95 -26.23
N LEU A 143 -3.26 2.92 -26.98
CA LEU A 143 -3.06 3.01 -28.43
C LEU A 143 -1.58 3.26 -28.77
N LEU A 144 -0.92 4.19 -28.07
CA LEU A 144 0.50 4.47 -28.26
C LEU A 144 1.40 3.24 -28.00
N SER A 145 1.03 2.38 -27.05
CA SER A 145 1.78 1.14 -26.76
C SER A 145 1.50 -0.02 -27.71
N ALA A 146 0.48 0.11 -28.56
CA ALA A 146 0.08 -0.93 -29.53
C ALA A 146 0.73 -0.74 -30.92
N ILE A 147 1.48 0.35 -31.09
CA ILE A 147 2.26 0.70 -32.29
C ILE A 147 3.73 0.42 -31.98
#